data_AF-A0A953C1I3-F1
#
_entry.id   AF-A0A953C1I3-F1
#
_cell.length_a   1.000
_cell.length_b   1.000
_cell.length_c   1.000
_cell.angle_alpha   90.00
_cell.angle_beta   90.00
_cell.angle_gamma   90.00
#
_symmetry.space_group_name_H-M   'P 1'
#
loop_
_entity.id
_entity.type
_entity.pdbx_description
1 polymer ?
#
loop_
_entity_poly.entity_id
_entity_poly.type
_entity_poly.pdbx_seq_one_letter_code
_entity_poly.pdbx_strand_id
1 'polypeptide(L)'
;MERWRKLGLIAGGGELPVLLAEHCRASGAPYFVARITPFAEAALEAHPGAGAGLGAMGARMDALRAAGCDAIVLIGQVPRVDPRTLQLDAGAMAMLPALLAAAPKGDDALLRAVLTEHERAGFRVIGAEAAMADL
;
A
#
# COMPACT_ATOMS: atom_id res chain seq x y z
N MET A 1 -15.62 -15.00 -7.86
CA MET A 1 -14.93 -13.82 -7.29
C MET A 1 -14.23 -13.12 -8.44
N GLU A 2 -14.45 -11.83 -8.63
CA GLU A 2 -13.79 -11.10 -9.71
C GLU A 2 -12.29 -11.00 -9.39
N ARG A 3 -11.50 -11.78 -10.13
CA ARG A 3 -10.04 -11.76 -10.05
C ARG A 3 -9.55 -10.41 -10.56
N TRP A 4 -8.76 -9.70 -9.77
CA TRP A 4 -8.02 -8.52 -10.24
C TRP A 4 -6.99 -8.92 -11.29
N ARG A 5 -6.60 -7.98 -12.16
CA ARG A 5 -5.63 -8.25 -13.22
C ARG A 5 -4.20 -8.19 -12.71
N LYS A 6 -3.90 -7.25 -11.81
CA LYS A 6 -2.57 -7.08 -11.22
C LYS A 6 -2.65 -6.48 -9.82
N LEU A 7 -1.99 -7.15 -8.87
CA LEU A 7 -2.02 -6.75 -7.47
C LEU A 7 -0.93 -5.72 -7.15
N GLY A 8 -1.30 -4.64 -6.48
CA GLY A 8 -0.37 -3.69 -5.87
C GLY A 8 -0.15 -3.99 -4.39
N LEU A 9 1.07 -4.34 -4.00
CA LEU A 9 1.43 -4.56 -2.59
C LEU A 9 1.96 -3.23 -2.03
N ILE A 10 1.16 -2.53 -1.24
CA ILE A 10 1.64 -1.39 -0.45
C ILE A 10 2.33 -1.96 0.78
N ALA A 11 3.67 -2.02 0.72
CA ALA A 11 4.48 -2.79 1.65
C ALA A 11 5.10 -1.89 2.74
N GLY A 12 4.67 -2.09 3.98
CA GLY A 12 5.39 -1.67 5.17
C GLY A 12 6.52 -2.64 5.54
N GLY A 13 6.97 -2.60 6.80
CA GLY A 13 8.01 -3.48 7.32
C GLY A 13 7.51 -4.85 7.79
N GLY A 14 8.45 -5.72 8.15
CA GLY A 14 8.20 -7.08 8.60
C GLY A 14 8.15 -8.11 7.46
N GLU A 15 7.97 -9.37 7.82
CA GLU A 15 8.12 -10.51 6.89
C GLU A 15 6.91 -10.71 5.96
N LEU A 16 5.70 -10.32 6.37
CA LEU A 16 4.47 -10.59 5.62
C LEU A 16 4.47 -10.05 4.17
N PRO A 17 4.91 -8.80 3.91
CA PRO A 17 5.02 -8.32 2.52
C PRO A 17 5.99 -9.14 1.68
N VAL A 18 7.10 -9.62 2.26
CA VAL A 18 8.10 -10.44 1.58
C VAL A 18 7.48 -11.79 1.20
N LEU A 19 6.81 -12.45 2.16
CA LEU A 19 6.14 -13.73 1.92
C LEU A 19 5.09 -13.64 0.81
N LEU A 20 4.27 -12.57 0.82
CA LEU A 20 3.26 -12.37 -0.23
C LEU A 20 3.91 -12.10 -1.59
N ALA A 21 4.98 -11.30 -1.65
CA ALA A 21 5.70 -11.02 -2.90
C ALA A 21 6.37 -12.28 -3.47
N GLU A 22 6.95 -13.12 -2.62
CA GLU A 22 7.51 -14.43 -2.99
C GLU A 22 6.45 -15.39 -3.48
N HIS A 23 5.29 -15.43 -2.83
CA HIS A 23 4.14 -16.23 -3.28
C HIS A 23 3.66 -15.79 -4.65
N CYS A 24 3.50 -14.48 -4.89
CA CYS A 24 3.15 -13.94 -6.22
C CYS A 24 4.18 -14.31 -7.28
N ARG A 25 5.48 -14.25 -6.94
CA ARG A 25 6.58 -14.64 -7.84
C ARG A 25 6.51 -16.12 -8.18
N ALA A 26 6.26 -16.99 -7.19
CA ALA A 26 6.19 -18.43 -7.36
C ALA A 26 4.95 -18.88 -8.15
N SER A 27 3.80 -18.24 -7.94
CA SER A 27 2.56 -18.54 -8.66
C SER A 27 2.49 -17.91 -10.05
N GLY A 28 3.40 -16.99 -10.38
CA GLY A 28 3.39 -16.24 -11.63
C GLY A 28 2.27 -15.20 -11.72
N ALA A 29 1.61 -14.90 -10.60
CA ALA A 29 0.59 -13.87 -10.55
C ALA A 29 1.18 -12.49 -10.83
N PRO A 30 0.55 -11.62 -11.64
CA PRO A 30 1.06 -10.27 -11.87
C PRO A 30 0.95 -9.40 -10.61
N TYR A 31 2.07 -8.78 -10.20
CA TYR A 31 2.12 -7.92 -9.03
C TYR A 31 3.10 -6.75 -9.20
N PHE A 32 3.01 -5.78 -8.28
CA PHE A 32 3.94 -4.67 -8.14
C PHE A 32 4.07 -4.29 -6.66
N VAL A 33 5.29 -4.10 -6.17
CA VAL A 33 5.56 -3.74 -4.78
C VAL A 33 5.78 -2.24 -4.65
N ALA A 34 4.86 -1.55 -3.98
CA ALA A 34 4.95 -0.13 -3.64
C ALA A 34 5.51 0.04 -2.22
N ARG A 35 6.85 0.03 -2.11
CA ARG A 35 7.59 -0.01 -0.83
C ARG A 35 7.47 1.32 -0.07
N ILE A 36 7.11 1.26 1.21
CA ILE A 36 7.10 2.43 2.09
C ILE A 36 8.49 2.59 2.70
N THR A 37 9.26 3.56 2.23
CA THR A 37 10.62 3.81 2.75
C THR A 37 10.58 4.64 4.04
N PRO A 38 11.49 4.40 5.00
CA PRO A 38 12.52 3.34 5.03
C PRO A 38 12.04 2.02 5.67
N PHE A 39 10.72 1.83 5.85
CA PHE A 39 10.19 0.72 6.65
C PHE A 39 10.20 -0.63 5.93
N ALA A 40 10.01 -0.63 4.62
CA ALA A 40 9.95 -1.85 3.82
C ALA A 40 11.26 -2.65 3.87
N GLU A 41 11.15 -3.98 3.95
CA GLU A 41 12.30 -4.87 3.99
C GLU A 41 13.14 -4.80 2.72
N ALA A 42 14.47 -4.83 2.87
CA ALA A 42 15.42 -4.79 1.75
C ALA A 42 15.23 -5.97 0.77
N ALA A 43 14.75 -7.12 1.26
CA ALA A 43 14.43 -8.28 0.43
C ALA A 43 13.41 -7.95 -0.68
N LEU A 44 12.53 -6.96 -0.44
CA LEU A 44 11.55 -6.55 -1.43
C LEU A 44 12.19 -5.92 -2.67
N GLU A 45 13.43 -5.44 -2.63
CA GLU A 45 14.12 -4.86 -3.79
C GLU A 45 14.34 -5.86 -4.93
N ALA A 46 14.33 -7.17 -4.64
CA ALA A 46 14.39 -8.22 -5.65
C ALA A 46 13.11 -8.37 -6.50
N HIS A 47 12.03 -7.67 -6.12
CA HIS A 47 10.72 -7.76 -6.76
C HIS A 47 10.44 -6.54 -7.67
N PRO A 48 9.53 -6.67 -8.67
CA PRO A 48 9.09 -5.51 -9.45
C PRO A 48 8.39 -4.50 -8.53
N GLY A 49 8.80 -3.24 -8.58
CA GLY A 49 8.27 -2.26 -7.65
C GLY A 49 8.96 -0.91 -7.70
N ALA A 50 8.48 0.01 -6.86
CA ALA A 50 9.09 1.30 -6.60
C ALA A 50 9.02 1.62 -5.11
N GLY A 51 10.01 2.37 -4.63
CA GLY A 51 10.04 2.90 -3.27
C GLY A 51 9.58 4.35 -3.21
N ALA A 52 8.78 4.68 -2.20
CA ALA A 52 8.37 6.04 -1.90
C ALA A 52 8.17 6.21 -0.38
N GLY A 53 8.52 7.39 0.15
CA GLY A 53 8.36 7.69 1.57
C GLY A 53 6.90 7.68 2.01
N LEU A 54 6.64 7.53 3.31
CA LEU A 54 5.27 7.40 3.84
C LEU A 54 4.35 8.55 3.41
N GLY A 55 4.84 9.80 3.35
CA GLY A 55 4.05 10.98 2.91
C GLY A 55 3.87 11.14 1.39
N ALA A 56 4.45 10.27 0.58
CA ALA A 56 4.37 10.31 -0.87
C ALA A 56 3.21 9.44 -1.41
N MET A 57 1.99 9.66 -0.90
CA MET A 57 0.81 8.85 -1.26
C MET A 57 0.40 9.04 -2.72
N GLY A 58 0.42 10.28 -3.23
CA GLY A 58 0.11 10.58 -4.62
C GLY A 58 1.06 9.85 -5.57
N ALA A 59 2.37 10.00 -5.35
CA ALA A 59 3.39 9.33 -6.15
C ALA A 59 3.26 7.80 -6.10
N ARG A 60 2.90 7.25 -4.94
CA ARG A 60 2.65 5.81 -4.77
C ARG A 60 1.46 5.34 -5.62
N MET A 61 0.35 6.07 -5.56
CA MET A 61 -0.83 5.76 -6.37
C MET A 61 -0.55 5.90 -7.87
N ASP A 62 0.24 6.89 -8.28
CA ASP A 62 0.65 7.05 -9.68
C ASP A 62 1.53 5.89 -10.16
N ALA A 63 2.49 5.45 -9.35
CA ALA A 63 3.32 4.29 -9.67
C ALA A 63 2.47 3.02 -9.82
N LEU A 64 1.50 2.80 -8.93
CA LEU A 64 0.56 1.68 -9.01
C LEU A 64 -0.29 1.72 -10.28
N ARG A 65 -0.83 2.89 -10.65
CA ARG A 65 -1.59 3.08 -11.90
C ARG A 65 -0.73 2.85 -13.13
N ALA A 66 0.48 3.41 -13.16
CA ALA A 66 1.43 3.24 -14.25
C ALA A 66 1.85 1.78 -14.43
N ALA A 67 1.94 1.02 -13.33
CA ALA A 67 2.21 -0.40 -13.34
C ALA A 67 1.00 -1.25 -13.80
N GLY A 68 -0.18 -0.66 -13.96
CA GLY A 68 -1.42 -1.33 -14.36
C GLY A 68 -2.13 -2.08 -13.23
N CYS A 69 -1.85 -1.76 -11.97
CA CYS A 69 -2.53 -2.36 -10.82
C CYS A 69 -3.99 -1.88 -10.74
N ASP A 70 -4.92 -2.81 -10.56
CA ASP A 70 -6.36 -2.53 -10.38
C ASP A 70 -6.88 -2.97 -9.00
N ALA A 71 -6.09 -3.76 -8.28
CA ALA A 71 -6.29 -4.04 -6.86
C ALA A 71 -5.05 -3.70 -6.06
N ILE A 72 -5.25 -3.40 -4.78
CA ILE A 72 -4.17 -3.16 -3.82
C ILE A 72 -4.42 -3.92 -2.53
N VAL A 73 -3.33 -4.23 -1.84
CA VAL A 73 -3.32 -4.72 -0.47
C VAL A 73 -2.33 -3.88 0.34
N LEU A 74 -2.74 -3.44 1.53
CA LEU A 74 -1.84 -2.83 2.50
C LEU A 74 -1.35 -3.95 3.42
N ILE A 75 -0.05 -4.17 3.46
CA ILE A 75 0.54 -5.30 4.19
C ILE A 75 1.85 -4.87 4.87
N GLY A 76 2.07 -5.40 6.06
CA GLY A 76 3.23 -5.07 6.88
C GLY A 76 2.97 -3.94 7.87
N GLN A 77 3.99 -3.66 8.67
CA GLN A 77 3.92 -2.70 9.77
C GLN A 77 4.38 -1.32 9.30
N VAL A 78 3.64 -0.28 9.69
CA VAL A 78 4.08 1.10 9.58
C VAL A 78 4.16 1.66 10.99
N PRO A 79 5.37 1.98 11.50
CA PRO A 79 5.49 2.55 12.83
C PRO A 79 4.80 3.90 12.88
N ARG A 80 4.28 4.26 14.06
CA ARG A 80 3.72 5.58 14.26
C ARG A 80 4.81 6.63 14.12
N VAL A 81 4.70 7.43 13.06
CA VAL A 81 5.58 8.58 12.79
C VAL A 81 4.98 9.86 13.34
N ASP A 82 5.82 10.85 13.63
CA ASP A 82 5.35 12.21 13.85
C ASP A 82 4.81 12.77 12.52
N PRO A 83 3.52 13.12 12.40
CA PRO A 83 2.97 13.68 11.18
C PRO A 83 3.70 14.95 10.71
N ARG A 84 4.36 15.68 11.62
CA ARG A 84 5.10 16.91 11.30
C ARG A 84 6.41 16.66 10.56
N THR A 85 6.95 15.44 10.61
CA THR A 85 8.19 15.08 9.93
C THR A 85 7.95 14.50 8.54
N LEU A 86 6.68 14.26 8.19
CA LEU A 86 6.31 13.73 6.88
C LEU A 86 6.40 14.81 5.80
N GLN A 87 7.12 14.47 4.73
CA GLN A 87 7.06 15.22 3.49
C GLN A 87 5.82 14.76 2.71
N LEU A 88 4.76 15.57 2.77
CA LEU A 88 3.49 15.27 2.12
C LEU A 88 3.51 15.76 0.67
N ASP A 89 3.22 14.87 -0.27
CA ASP A 89 2.97 15.26 -1.66
C ASP A 89 1.54 15.82 -1.85
N ALA A 90 1.24 16.33 -3.04
CA ALA A 90 -0.09 16.92 -3.32
C ALA A 90 -1.24 15.92 -3.13
N GLY A 91 -1.01 14.63 -3.43
CA GLY A 91 -2.00 13.57 -3.21
C GLY A 91 -2.25 13.33 -1.72
N ALA A 92 -1.18 13.25 -0.92
CA ALA A 92 -1.25 13.15 0.53
C ALA A 92 -1.95 14.35 1.17
N MET A 93 -1.66 15.57 0.67
CA MET A 93 -2.32 16.78 1.13
C MET A 93 -3.83 16.79 0.83
N ALA A 94 -4.26 16.22 -0.31
CA ALA A 94 -5.67 16.08 -0.63
C ALA A 94 -6.41 15.12 0.32
N MET A 95 -5.72 14.10 0.82
CA MET A 95 -6.26 13.10 1.76
C MET A 95 -6.27 13.61 3.22
N LEU A 96 -5.45 14.62 3.53
CA LEU A 96 -5.19 15.09 4.89
C LEU A 96 -6.46 15.39 5.72
N PRO A 97 -7.51 16.06 5.18
CA PRO A 97 -8.73 16.32 5.96
C PRO A 97 -9.41 15.03 6.46
N ALA A 98 -9.46 13.99 5.63
CA ALA A 98 -10.04 12.71 6.00
C ALA A 98 -9.21 12.00 7.09
N LEU A 99 -7.88 12.04 6.95
CA LEU A 99 -6.96 11.45 7.92
C LEU A 99 -7.03 12.16 9.28
N LEU A 100 -7.07 13.51 9.30
CA LEU A 100 -7.21 14.29 10.54
C LEU A 100 -8.54 14.03 11.25
N ALA A 101 -9.63 13.87 10.49
CA ALA A 101 -10.94 13.54 11.06
C ALA A 101 -11.00 12.11 11.65
N ALA A 102 -10.17 11.20 11.15
CA ALA A 102 -10.09 9.81 11.60
C ALA A 102 -9.12 9.61 12.78
N ALA A 103 -8.01 10.37 12.83
CA ALA A 103 -6.97 10.24 13.84
C ALA A 103 -7.45 10.17 15.32
N PRO A 104 -8.38 11.00 15.82
CA PRO A 104 -8.82 10.92 17.22
C PRO A 104 -9.64 9.66 17.53
N LYS A 105 -10.08 8.92 16.51
CA LYS A 105 -10.86 7.67 16.66
C LYS A 105 -9.98 6.42 16.75
N GLY A 106 -8.66 6.58 16.71
CA GLY A 106 -7.68 5.50 16.83
C GLY A 106 -7.17 4.97 15.49
N ASP A 107 -6.23 4.04 15.57
CA ASP A 107 -5.45 3.58 14.40
C ASP A 107 -6.31 2.80 13.38
N ASP A 108 -7.33 2.06 13.81
CA ASP A 108 -8.26 1.37 12.91
C ASP A 108 -9.05 2.37 12.04
N ALA A 109 -9.53 3.46 12.65
CA ALA A 109 -10.23 4.51 11.90
C ALA A 109 -9.30 5.22 10.91
N LEU A 110 -8.05 5.47 11.31
CA LEU A 110 -7.04 6.05 10.43
C LEU A 110 -6.73 5.13 9.25
N LEU A 111 -6.53 3.83 9.51
CA LEU A 111 -6.30 2.83 8.47
C LEU A 111 -7.49 2.80 7.50
N ARG A 112 -8.73 2.73 8.01
CA ARG A 112 -9.94 2.78 7.17
C ARG A 112 -9.99 4.02 6.29
N ALA A 113 -9.66 5.19 6.83
CA ALA A 113 -9.60 6.43 6.04
C ALA A 113 -8.58 6.31 4.90
N VAL A 114 -7.39 5.77 5.16
CA VAL A 114 -6.39 5.49 4.12
C VAL A 114 -6.96 4.54 3.06
N LEU A 115 -7.61 3.44 3.45
CA LEU A 115 -8.22 2.49 2.51
C LEU A 115 -9.27 3.17 1.62
N THR A 116 -10.19 3.93 2.22
CA THR A 116 -11.24 4.66 1.50
C THR A 116 -10.68 5.66 0.49
N GLU A 117 -9.59 6.34 0.80
CA GLU A 117 -8.96 7.26 -0.15
C GLU A 117 -8.34 6.51 -1.35
N HIS A 118 -7.82 5.30 -1.16
CA HIS A 118 -7.36 4.47 -2.29
C HIS A 118 -8.53 3.93 -3.12
N GLU A 119 -9.66 3.60 -2.49
CA GLU A 119 -10.88 3.23 -3.21
C GLU A 119 -11.41 4.40 -4.05
N ARG A 120 -11.41 5.62 -3.49
CA ARG A 120 -11.74 6.86 -4.22
C ARG A 120 -10.80 7.11 -5.40
N ALA A 121 -9.54 6.69 -5.29
CA ALA A 121 -8.56 6.76 -6.37
C ALA A 121 -8.73 5.67 -7.45
N GLY A 122 -9.74 4.79 -7.31
CA GLY A 122 -10.13 3.79 -8.30
C GLY A 122 -9.53 2.39 -8.09
N PHE A 123 -8.84 2.15 -6.97
CA PHE A 123 -8.30 0.83 -6.65
C PHE A 123 -9.33 -0.03 -5.93
N ARG A 124 -9.34 -1.33 -6.23
CA ARG A 124 -9.99 -2.31 -5.38
C ARG A 124 -9.10 -2.62 -4.17
N VAL A 125 -9.54 -2.31 -2.96
CA VAL A 125 -8.82 -2.69 -1.75
C VAL A 125 -9.14 -4.15 -1.39
N ILE A 126 -8.10 -4.95 -1.20
CA ILE A 126 -8.19 -6.37 -0.86
C ILE A 126 -7.58 -6.58 0.53
N GLY A 127 -8.23 -7.43 1.34
CA GLY A 127 -7.69 -7.87 2.63
C GLY A 127 -6.49 -8.80 2.44
N ALA A 128 -5.56 -8.81 3.39
CA ALA A 128 -4.35 -9.62 3.30
C ALA A 128 -4.68 -11.13 3.16
N GLU A 129 -5.70 -11.60 3.85
CA GLU A 129 -6.16 -12.99 3.78
C GLU A 129 -6.70 -13.34 2.38
N ALA A 130 -7.48 -12.45 1.78
CA ALA A 130 -8.01 -12.65 0.43
C ALA A 130 -6.89 -12.61 -0.62
N ALA A 131 -5.90 -11.72 -0.44
CA ALA A 131 -4.73 -11.67 -1.31
C ALA A 131 -3.94 -12.99 -1.29
N MET A 132 -3.85 -13.66 -0.14
CA MET A 132 -3.19 -14.97 -0.02
C MET A 132 -4.05 -16.13 -0.56
N ALA A 133 -5.38 -16.05 -0.44
CA ALA A 133 -6.29 -17.13 -0.82
C ALA A 133 -6.58 -17.19 -2.34
N ASP A 134 -6.51 -16.04 -3.03
CA ASP A 134 -6.77 -15.93 -4.47
C ASP A 134 -5.51 -16.10 -5.35
N LEU A 135 -4.38 -16.49 -4.74
CA LEU A 135 -3.06 -16.72 -5.38
C LEU A 135 -2.62 -18.19 -5.27
#